data_AF-A0A957UL75-F1
#
_entry.id   AF-A0A957UL75-F1
#
_cell.length_a   1.000
_cell.length_b   1.000
_cell.length_c   1.000
_cell.angle_alpha   90.00
_cell.angle_beta   90.00
_cell.angle_gamma   90.00
#
_symmetry.space_group_name_H-M   'P 1'
#
loop_
_entity.id
_entity.type
_entity.pdbx_description
1 polymer ?
#
loop_
_entity_poly.entity_id
_entity_poly.type
_entity_poly.pdbx_seq_one_letter_code
_entity_poly.pdbx_strand_id
1 'polypeptide(L)'
;ESTLERDPTSNPTEDSQKGVEDALLEFYRKLRPGDPPTLDNANNFVQNLFFTARRYDLGRVGRYKLNRALGLDTPMVTRVLTTEDLVAVISYIIKINNGQAGKTDIDHLGNRRVKTVGELIQNQLRIGLLRMERVVRERMSIRDPEQVTPLSLINIRPVVAATREFFGGSQL
;
A
#
# COMPACT_ATOMS: atom_id res chain seq x y z
N GLU A 1 -2.97 28.91 16.71
CA GLU A 1 -3.97 27.85 16.52
C GLU A 1 -3.27 26.51 16.46
N SER A 2 -3.63 25.61 17.38
CA SER A 2 -3.08 24.25 17.42
C SER A 2 -3.66 23.40 16.28
N THR A 3 -2.93 22.38 15.79
CA THR A 3 -3.41 21.49 14.71
C THR A 3 -4.76 20.83 15.03
N LEU A 4 -5.06 20.65 16.32
CA LEU A 4 -6.32 20.10 16.82
C LEU A 4 -7.51 21.05 16.61
N GLU A 5 -7.30 22.37 16.70
CA GLU A 5 -8.35 23.38 16.48
C GLU A 5 -8.78 23.47 15.01
N ARG A 6 -7.93 23.00 14.08
CA ARG A 6 -8.19 23.02 12.63
C ARG A 6 -8.68 21.69 12.08
N ASP A 7 -8.78 20.67 12.91
CA ASP A 7 -9.25 19.35 12.50
C ASP A 7 -10.79 19.37 12.43
N PRO A 8 -11.39 19.26 11.24
CA PRO A 8 -12.84 19.27 11.09
C PRO A 8 -13.50 17.98 11.60
N THR A 9 -12.71 16.98 12.02
CA THR A 9 -13.16 15.73 12.67
C THR A 9 -12.99 15.73 14.19
N SER A 10 -12.68 16.88 14.79
CA SER A 10 -12.51 17.09 16.25
C SER A 10 -13.73 16.81 17.14
N ASN A 11 -14.82 16.25 16.61
CA ASN A 11 -15.94 15.72 17.40
C ASN A 11 -15.91 14.19 17.50
N PRO A 12 -14.93 13.55 18.19
CA PRO A 12 -14.91 12.09 18.30
C PRO A 12 -15.75 11.53 19.46
N THR A 13 -16.41 12.34 20.29
CA THR A 13 -16.76 11.89 21.65
C THR A 13 -18.21 11.53 21.94
N GLU A 14 -19.19 11.88 21.09
CA GLU A 14 -20.61 11.58 21.38
C GLU A 14 -21.17 10.38 20.59
N ASP A 15 -20.74 10.18 19.33
CA ASP A 15 -21.15 9.05 18.48
C ASP A 15 -19.93 8.46 17.75
N SER A 16 -19.34 7.39 18.31
CA SER A 16 -18.13 6.74 17.77
C SER A 16 -18.24 6.32 16.30
N GLN A 17 -19.46 6.06 15.79
CA GLN A 17 -19.66 5.64 14.41
C GLN A 17 -19.60 6.81 13.41
N LYS A 18 -20.25 7.94 13.73
CA LYS A 18 -20.26 9.13 12.86
C LYS A 18 -18.87 9.72 12.71
N GLY A 19 -18.09 9.75 13.79
CA GLY A 19 -16.70 10.23 13.75
C GLY A 19 -15.82 9.40 12.81
N VAL A 20 -16.01 8.08 12.76
CA VAL A 20 -15.27 7.19 11.83
C VAL A 20 -15.67 7.46 10.38
N GLU A 21 -16.97 7.61 10.11
CA GLU A 21 -17.50 7.91 8.78
C GLU A 21 -16.97 9.26 8.26
N ASP A 22 -17.01 10.30 9.09
CA ASP A 22 -16.51 11.63 8.74
C ASP A 22 -14.99 11.62 8.49
N ALA A 23 -14.22 10.92 9.33
CA ALA A 23 -12.78 10.77 9.17
C ALA A 23 -12.42 10.05 7.86
N LEU A 24 -13.16 9.00 7.48
CA LEU A 24 -12.96 8.30 6.22
C LEU A 24 -13.24 9.22 5.02
N LEU A 25 -14.34 9.99 5.06
CA LEU A 25 -14.68 10.93 3.99
C LEU A 25 -13.64 12.04 3.85
N GLU A 26 -13.17 12.60 4.96
CA GLU A 26 -12.14 13.63 4.94
C GLU A 26 -10.80 13.08 4.41
N PHE A 27 -10.39 11.90 4.87
CA PHE A 27 -9.20 11.21 4.39
C PHE A 27 -9.26 11.02 2.87
N TYR A 28 -10.40 10.56 2.36
CA TYR A 28 -10.60 10.38 0.93
C TYR A 28 -10.57 11.70 0.15
N ARG A 29 -11.26 12.74 0.63
CA ARG A 29 -11.26 14.09 0.02
C ARG A 29 -9.85 14.68 -0.09
N LYS A 30 -9.02 14.54 0.95
CA LYS A 30 -7.65 15.06 0.97
C LYS A 30 -6.75 14.37 -0.06
N LEU A 31 -6.88 13.06 -0.22
CA LEU A 31 -6.05 12.29 -1.16
C LEU A 31 -6.60 12.31 -2.59
N ARG A 32 -7.90 12.52 -2.77
CA ARG A 32 -8.59 12.56 -4.06
C ARG A 32 -9.58 13.72 -4.12
N PRO A 33 -9.09 14.97 -4.27
CA PRO A 33 -9.95 16.16 -4.21
C PRO A 33 -10.97 16.28 -5.35
N GLY A 34 -10.80 15.52 -6.45
CA GLY A 34 -11.68 15.56 -7.61
C GLY A 34 -12.78 14.49 -7.64
N ASP A 35 -12.69 13.44 -6.82
CA ASP A 35 -13.65 12.33 -6.84
C ASP A 35 -14.75 12.56 -5.79
N PRO A 36 -16.04 12.30 -6.10
CA PRO A 36 -17.10 12.41 -5.11
C PRO A 36 -16.88 11.40 -3.97
N PRO A 37 -16.76 11.86 -2.71
CA PRO A 37 -16.48 11.00 -1.58
C PRO A 37 -17.76 10.30 -1.12
N THR A 38 -17.80 8.97 -1.26
CA THR A 38 -18.83 8.12 -0.64
C THR A 38 -18.17 7.23 0.41
N LEU A 39 -18.94 6.79 1.41
CA LEU A 39 -18.41 5.94 2.49
C LEU A 39 -17.80 4.65 1.95
N ASP A 40 -18.47 4.01 0.99
CA ASP A 40 -17.97 2.78 0.38
C ASP A 40 -16.66 3.01 -0.37
N ASN A 41 -16.55 4.10 -1.14
CA ASN A 41 -15.32 4.41 -1.87
C ASN A 41 -14.17 4.74 -0.91
N ALA A 42 -14.45 5.52 0.14
CA ALA A 42 -13.47 5.90 1.14
C ALA A 42 -12.95 4.69 1.93
N ASN A 43 -13.85 3.82 2.40
CA ASN A 43 -13.48 2.61 3.12
C ASN A 43 -12.68 1.65 2.23
N ASN A 44 -13.17 1.39 1.01
CA ASN A 44 -12.45 0.55 0.04
C ASN A 44 -11.08 1.13 -0.30
N PHE A 45 -10.94 2.44 -0.36
CA PHE A 45 -9.66 3.09 -0.64
C PHE A 45 -8.64 2.85 0.49
N VAL A 46 -9.03 3.04 1.76
CA VAL A 46 -8.18 2.75 2.92
C VAL A 46 -7.77 1.27 2.96
N GLN A 47 -8.73 0.36 2.76
CA GLN A 47 -8.48 -1.08 2.71
C GLN A 47 -7.48 -1.47 1.62
N ASN A 48 -7.62 -0.89 0.43
CA ASN A 48 -6.72 -1.12 -0.68
C ASN A 48 -5.33 -0.49 -0.48
N LEU A 49 -5.24 0.57 0.33
CA LEU A 49 -3.99 1.31 0.54
C LEU A 49 -3.03 0.58 1.47
N PHE A 50 -3.52 -0.02 2.57
CA PHE A 50 -2.66 -0.58 3.62
C PHE A 50 -2.88 -2.07 3.90
N PHE A 51 -4.11 -2.56 3.73
CA PHE A 51 -4.54 -3.86 4.26
C PHE A 51 -4.70 -4.95 3.19
N THR A 52 -4.63 -4.56 1.91
CA THR A 52 -4.80 -5.50 0.79
C THR A 52 -3.45 -6.00 0.27
N ALA A 53 -3.16 -7.29 0.48
CA ALA A 53 -1.89 -7.93 0.08
C ALA A 53 -1.58 -7.84 -1.42
N ARG A 54 -2.61 -7.70 -2.26
CA ARG A 54 -2.43 -7.52 -3.71
C ARG A 54 -1.82 -6.16 -4.07
N ARG A 55 -2.04 -5.14 -3.23
CA ARG A 55 -1.63 -3.75 -3.49
C ARG A 55 -0.50 -3.27 -2.57
N TYR A 56 -0.38 -3.87 -1.40
CA TYR A 56 0.59 -3.49 -0.39
C TYR A 56 1.38 -4.70 0.10
N ASP A 57 2.71 -4.60 0.11
CA ASP A 57 3.62 -5.63 0.62
C ASP A 57 4.87 -4.94 1.17
N LEU A 58 5.08 -5.02 2.50
CA LEU A 58 6.31 -4.56 3.17
C LEU A 58 7.55 -5.34 2.72
N GLY A 59 7.36 -6.52 2.14
CA GLY A 59 8.40 -7.52 1.93
C GLY A 59 8.87 -8.11 3.25
N ARG A 60 9.66 -9.18 3.15
CA ARG A 60 10.23 -9.87 4.32
C ARG A 60 11.10 -8.92 5.17
N VAL A 61 11.92 -8.09 4.52
CA VAL A 61 12.82 -7.15 5.21
C VAL A 61 12.04 -6.01 5.85
N GLY A 62 11.00 -5.49 5.21
CA GLY A 62 10.17 -4.42 5.77
C GLY A 62 9.45 -4.87 7.03
N ARG A 63 8.80 -6.05 7.01
CA ARG A 63 8.16 -6.61 8.21
C ARG A 63 9.17 -6.85 9.34
N TYR A 64 10.32 -7.44 9.05
CA TYR A 64 11.40 -7.62 10.03
C TYR A 64 11.82 -6.29 10.69
N LYS A 65 12.04 -5.25 9.89
CA LYS A 65 12.46 -3.95 10.38
C LYS A 65 11.38 -3.26 11.20
N LEU A 66 10.13 -3.33 10.76
CA LEU A 66 8.99 -2.75 11.47
C LEU A 66 8.85 -3.36 12.86
N ASN A 67 8.84 -4.70 12.92
CA ASN A 67 8.79 -5.44 14.18
C ASN A 67 9.96 -5.07 15.10
N ARG A 68 11.18 -5.05 14.58
CA ARG A 68 12.37 -4.71 15.37
C ARG A 68 12.37 -3.26 15.87
N ALA A 69 11.91 -2.33 15.05
CA ALA A 69 11.88 -0.91 15.40
C ALA A 69 10.80 -0.59 16.46
N LEU A 70 9.65 -1.27 16.38
CA LEU A 70 8.49 -0.99 17.22
C LEU A 70 8.31 -2.00 18.37
N GLY A 71 9.11 -3.07 18.41
CA GLY A 71 9.01 -4.13 19.42
C GLY A 71 7.77 -5.04 19.23
N LEU A 72 7.33 -5.24 17.99
CA LEU A 72 6.15 -6.05 17.67
C LEU A 72 6.53 -7.50 17.36
N ASP A 73 5.65 -8.45 17.66
CA ASP A 73 5.82 -9.90 17.38
C ASP A 73 4.92 -10.39 16.24
N THR A 74 4.51 -9.48 15.35
CA THR A 74 3.67 -9.82 14.19
C THR A 74 4.36 -10.86 13.30
N PRO A 75 3.69 -11.95 12.90
CA PRO A 75 4.32 -13.00 12.09
C PRO A 75 4.95 -12.47 10.78
N MET A 76 6.13 -12.99 10.44
CA MET A 76 6.88 -12.63 9.22
C MET A 76 6.12 -12.90 7.91
N VAL A 77 5.10 -13.75 7.95
CA VAL A 77 4.20 -14.04 6.83
C VAL A 77 3.20 -12.91 6.57
N THR A 78 2.87 -12.13 7.59
CA THR A 78 1.95 -10.99 7.51
C THR A 78 2.73 -9.79 6.98
N ARG A 79 2.57 -9.47 5.69
CA ARG A 79 3.33 -8.40 5.03
C ARG A 79 2.51 -7.15 4.68
N VAL A 80 1.21 -7.17 4.91
CA VAL A 80 0.36 -5.97 4.96
C VAL A 80 0.53 -5.28 6.31
N LEU A 81 0.23 -3.98 6.39
CA LEU A 81 0.18 -3.31 7.69
C LEU A 81 -1.03 -3.81 8.50
N THR A 82 -0.90 -3.80 9.82
CA THR A 82 -1.99 -4.04 10.76
C THR A 82 -2.38 -2.75 11.47
N THR A 83 -3.55 -2.72 12.10
CA THR A 83 -3.97 -1.59 12.93
C THR A 83 -2.99 -1.37 14.09
N GLU A 84 -2.48 -2.46 14.68
CA GLU A 84 -1.47 -2.41 15.73
C GLU A 84 -0.17 -1.77 15.25
N ASP A 85 0.28 -2.09 14.02
CA ASP A 85 1.45 -1.44 13.42
C ASP A 85 1.25 0.09 13.36
N LEU A 86 0.09 0.55 12.91
CA LEU A 86 -0.22 1.98 12.77
C LEU A 86 -0.22 2.70 14.13
N VAL A 87 -0.86 2.10 15.13
CA VAL A 87 -0.90 2.65 16.50
C VAL A 87 0.51 2.71 17.10
N ALA A 88 1.32 1.66 16.89
CA ALA A 88 2.69 1.61 17.36
C ALA A 88 3.58 2.65 16.66
N VAL A 89 3.43 2.86 15.35
CA VAL A 89 4.14 3.91 14.60
C VAL A 89 3.81 5.30 15.17
N ILE A 90 2.52 5.62 15.34
CA ILE A 90 2.09 6.93 15.88
C ILE A 90 2.64 7.11 17.30
N SER A 91 2.52 6.09 18.14
CA SER A 91 3.07 6.09 19.50
C SER A 91 4.58 6.32 19.52
N TYR A 92 5.31 5.71 18.57
CA TYR A 92 6.75 5.88 18.44
C TYR A 92 7.12 7.32 18.01
N ILE A 93 6.36 7.91 17.08
CA ILE A 93 6.53 9.32 16.67
C ILE A 93 6.33 10.26 17.87
N ILE A 94 5.31 10.03 18.69
CA ILE A 94 5.06 10.82 19.90
C ILE A 94 6.23 10.70 20.89
N LYS A 95 6.76 9.49 21.10
CA LYS A 95 7.94 9.27 21.95
C LYS A 95 9.17 10.02 21.45
N ILE A 96 9.41 10.06 20.13
CA ILE A 96 10.50 10.84 19.55
C ILE A 96 10.31 12.33 19.84
N ASN A 97 9.10 12.86 19.62
CA ASN A 97 8.80 14.27 19.85
C ASN A 97 8.96 14.68 21.32
N ASN A 98 8.67 13.76 22.24
CA ASN A 98 8.87 13.95 23.68
C ASN A 98 10.31 13.69 24.15
N GLY A 99 11.24 13.39 23.25
CA GLY A 99 12.65 13.09 23.59
C GLY A 99 12.87 11.75 24.28
N GLN A 100 11.86 10.88 24.32
CA GLN A 100 11.91 9.55 24.95
C GLN A 100 12.43 8.46 24.02
N ALA A 101 12.54 8.75 22.73
CA ALA A 101 13.10 7.85 21.72
C ALA A 101 14.08 8.59 20.80
N GLY A 102 15.11 7.88 20.34
CA GLY A 102 16.12 8.43 19.43
C GLY A 102 15.61 8.58 18.00
N LYS A 103 16.10 9.61 17.31
CA LYS A 103 15.92 9.75 15.86
C LYS A 103 16.73 8.69 15.13
N THR A 104 16.21 8.22 14.00
CA THR A 104 16.93 7.25 13.15
C THR A 104 17.89 7.97 12.22
N ASP A 105 19.12 7.46 12.11
CA ASP A 105 20.08 7.91 11.10
C ASP A 105 19.77 7.26 9.74
N ILE A 106 19.58 8.09 8.72
CA ILE A 106 19.27 7.69 7.35
C ILE A 106 20.52 7.13 6.65
N ASP A 107 21.71 7.56 7.04
CA ASP A 107 22.96 7.16 6.40
C ASP A 107 23.52 5.85 6.95
N HIS A 108 23.05 5.43 8.12
CA HIS A 108 23.38 4.13 8.69
C HIS A 108 23.11 3.00 7.69
N LEU A 109 24.13 2.21 7.35
CA LEU A 109 24.03 1.17 6.32
C LEU A 109 23.00 0.09 6.67
N GLY A 110 22.73 -0.15 7.95
CA GLY A 110 21.62 -1.00 8.37
C GLY A 110 20.25 -0.51 7.88
N ASN A 111 20.10 0.78 7.54
CA ASN A 111 18.92 1.41 6.94
C ASN A 111 18.95 1.52 5.42
N ARG A 112 20.11 1.30 4.79
CA ARG A 112 20.28 1.25 3.34
C ARG A 112 20.22 -0.19 2.84
N ARG A 113 19.57 -0.40 1.70
CA ARG A 113 19.49 -1.72 1.07
C ARG A 113 19.86 -1.61 -0.40
N VAL A 114 20.85 -2.40 -0.81
CA VAL A 114 21.23 -2.54 -2.21
C VAL A 114 20.19 -3.44 -2.90
N LYS A 115 19.64 -2.96 -4.02
CA LYS A 115 18.77 -3.75 -4.89
C LYS A 115 19.60 -4.25 -6.07
N THR A 116 19.54 -5.55 -6.32
CA THR A 116 20.20 -6.15 -7.48
C THR A 116 19.30 -6.06 -8.71
N VAL A 117 19.90 -6.19 -9.91
CA VAL A 117 19.16 -6.19 -11.18
C VAL A 117 17.99 -7.19 -11.17
N GLY A 118 18.21 -8.37 -10.59
CA GLY A 118 17.19 -9.42 -10.47
C GLY A 118 15.94 -8.98 -9.69
N GLU A 119 16.12 -8.24 -8.58
CA GLU A 119 14.99 -7.72 -7.81
C GLU A 119 14.22 -6.64 -8.57
N LEU A 120 14.95 -5.78 -9.28
CA LEU A 120 14.37 -4.68 -10.04
C LEU A 120 13.54 -5.19 -11.21
N ILE A 121 14.08 -6.13 -11.99
CA ILE A 121 13.35 -6.74 -13.11
C ILE A 121 12.17 -7.59 -12.60
N GLN A 122 12.31 -8.28 -11.46
CA GLN A 122 11.22 -9.03 -10.85
C GLN A 122 10.03 -8.11 -10.55
N ASN A 123 10.26 -6.91 -10.02
CA ASN A 123 9.18 -5.96 -9.75
C ASN A 123 8.48 -5.49 -11.04
N GLN A 124 9.24 -5.25 -12.11
CA GLN A 124 8.66 -4.86 -13.41
C GLN A 124 7.85 -5.99 -14.05
N LEU A 125 8.37 -7.22 -14.00
CA LEU A 125 7.64 -8.40 -14.43
C LEU A 125 6.36 -8.60 -13.63
N ARG A 126 6.39 -8.40 -12.30
CA ARG A 126 5.19 -8.45 -11.46
C ARG A 126 4.12 -7.46 -11.94
N ILE A 127 4.50 -6.23 -12.25
CA ILE A 127 3.58 -5.21 -12.79
C ILE A 127 3.00 -5.67 -14.15
N GLY A 128 3.84 -6.20 -15.04
CA GLY A 128 3.40 -6.75 -16.33
C GLY A 128 2.40 -7.91 -16.18
N LEU A 129 2.64 -8.82 -15.24
CA LEU A 129 1.76 -9.95 -14.95
C LEU A 129 0.43 -9.50 -14.33
N LEU A 130 0.43 -8.52 -13.43
CA LEU A 130 -0.81 -7.95 -12.87
C LEU A 130 -1.67 -7.30 -13.97
N ARG A 131 -1.05 -6.62 -14.94
CA ARG A 131 -1.76 -6.08 -16.11
C ARG A 131 -2.33 -7.19 -16.98
N MET A 132 -1.56 -8.26 -17.24
CA MET A 132 -2.05 -9.42 -18.00
C MET A 132 -3.23 -10.11 -17.29
N GLU A 133 -3.13 -10.33 -15.99
CA GLU A 133 -4.20 -10.93 -15.17
C GLU A 133 -5.51 -10.14 -15.30
N ARG A 134 -5.43 -8.81 -15.25
CA ARG A 134 -6.60 -7.94 -15.45
C ARG A 134 -7.25 -8.17 -16.82
N VAL A 135 -6.46 -8.18 -17.89
CA VAL A 135 -6.96 -8.42 -19.27
C VAL A 135 -7.59 -9.81 -19.40
N VAL A 136 -6.99 -10.83 -18.77
CA VAL A 136 -7.55 -12.19 -18.75
C VAL A 136 -8.92 -12.20 -18.07
N ARG A 137 -9.04 -11.59 -16.87
CA ARG A 137 -10.32 -11.51 -16.15
C ARG A 137 -11.40 -10.76 -16.94
N GLU A 138 -11.04 -9.63 -17.55
CA GLU A 138 -11.95 -8.85 -18.40
C GLU A 138 -12.45 -9.68 -19.58
N ARG A 139 -11.56 -10.44 -20.26
CA ARG A 139 -11.95 -11.32 -21.38
C ARG A 139 -12.82 -12.49 -20.94
N MET A 140 -12.53 -13.10 -19.78
CA MET A 140 -13.34 -14.19 -19.24
C MET A 140 -14.76 -13.74 -18.87
N SER A 141 -14.95 -12.48 -18.47
CA SER A 141 -16.28 -11.96 -18.13
C SER A 141 -17.18 -11.70 -19.35
N ILE A 142 -16.59 -11.54 -20.54
CA ILE A 142 -17.32 -11.15 -21.76
C ILE A 142 -17.59 -12.36 -22.66
N ARG A 143 -16.72 -13.36 -22.63
CA ARG A 143 -16.78 -14.52 -23.53
C ARG A 143 -17.53 -15.69 -22.91
N ASP A 144 -18.18 -16.47 -23.77
CA ASP A 144 -18.86 -17.71 -23.38
C ASP A 144 -17.85 -18.76 -22.88
N PRO A 145 -18.01 -19.30 -21.66
CA PRO A 145 -17.11 -20.31 -21.09
C PRO A 145 -16.83 -21.52 -22.01
N GLU A 146 -17.80 -21.93 -22.83
CA GLU A 146 -17.66 -23.10 -23.71
C GLU A 146 -16.72 -22.84 -24.90
N GLN A 147 -16.55 -21.58 -25.29
CA GLN A 147 -15.72 -21.16 -26.43
C GLN A 147 -14.33 -20.67 -26.02
N VAL A 148 -14.04 -20.60 -24.72
CA VAL A 148 -12.82 -20.00 -24.19
C VAL A 148 -11.72 -21.05 -24.05
N THR A 149 -10.61 -20.83 -24.75
CA THR A 149 -9.36 -21.59 -24.56
C THR A 149 -8.32 -20.75 -23.80
N PRO A 150 -7.44 -21.35 -22.98
CA PRO A 150 -6.40 -20.62 -22.24
C PRO A 150 -5.50 -19.76 -23.15
N LEU A 151 -5.14 -20.28 -24.33
CA LEU A 151 -4.32 -19.56 -25.30
C LEU A 151 -4.99 -18.27 -25.81
N SER A 152 -6.32 -18.26 -25.94
CA SER A 152 -7.08 -17.09 -26.41
C SER A 152 -7.17 -15.96 -25.37
N LEU A 153 -7.00 -16.29 -24.09
CA LEU A 153 -7.05 -15.32 -23.00
C LEU A 153 -5.71 -14.63 -22.77
N ILE A 154 -4.61 -15.34 -22.99
CA ILE A 154 -3.26 -14.86 -22.69
C ILE A 154 -2.83 -13.81 -23.72
N ASN A 155 -2.44 -12.63 -23.23
CA ASN A 155 -1.83 -11.58 -24.04
C ASN A 155 -0.49 -11.19 -23.43
N ILE A 156 0.61 -11.51 -24.11
CA ILE A 156 1.97 -11.27 -23.61
C ILE A 156 2.41 -9.80 -23.70
N ARG A 157 1.71 -8.95 -24.47
CA ARG A 157 2.12 -7.56 -24.73
C ARG A 157 2.41 -6.75 -23.46
N PRO A 158 1.62 -6.83 -22.37
CA PRO A 158 1.91 -6.08 -21.14
C PRO A 158 3.21 -6.48 -20.46
N VAL A 159 3.58 -7.76 -20.52
CA VAL A 159 4.84 -8.26 -19.93
C VAL A 159 6.03 -7.83 -20.78
N VAL A 160 5.94 -8.01 -22.11
CA VAL A 160 6.99 -7.57 -23.04
C VAL A 160 7.23 -6.07 -22.94
N ALA A 161 6.17 -5.27 -22.83
CA ALA A 161 6.27 -3.83 -22.63
C ALA A 161 7.00 -3.48 -21.34
N ALA A 162 6.63 -4.08 -20.21
CA ALA A 162 7.29 -3.84 -18.92
C ALA A 162 8.78 -4.22 -18.94
N THR A 163 9.13 -5.32 -19.61
CA THR A 163 10.54 -5.74 -19.79
C THR A 163 11.30 -4.76 -20.67
N ARG A 164 10.73 -4.32 -21.80
CA ARG A 164 11.38 -3.34 -22.69
C ARG A 164 11.56 -1.99 -22.03
N GLU A 165 10.57 -1.52 -21.28
CA GLU A 165 10.64 -0.27 -20.53
C GLU A 165 11.76 -0.31 -19.48
N PHE A 166 11.91 -1.44 -18.78
CA PHE A 166 13.01 -1.64 -17.84
C PHE A 166 14.40 -1.52 -18.49
N PHE A 167 14.63 -2.19 -19.63
CA PHE A 167 15.95 -2.16 -20.28
C PHE A 167 16.19 -0.92 -21.16
N GLY A 168 15.14 -0.29 -21.67
CA GLY A 168 15.23 0.82 -22.63
C GLY A 168 15.13 2.21 -22.01
N GLY A 169 14.56 2.34 -20.81
CA GLY A 169 14.29 3.65 -20.17
C GLY A 169 14.74 3.77 -18.72
N SER A 170 15.41 2.75 -18.15
CA SER A 170 15.92 2.86 -16.78
C SER A 170 17.18 3.72 -16.73
N GLN A 171 17.26 4.59 -15.72
CA GLN A 171 18.39 5.47 -15.42
C GLN A 171 19.49 4.78 -14.59
N LEU A 172 19.37 3.47 -14.37
CA LEU A 172 20.36 2.63 -13.69
C LEU A 172 21.35 2.06 -14.71
#